data_AF-A0A535ZZH7-F1
#
_entry.id   AF-A0A535ZZH7-F1
#
_cell.length_a   1.000
_cell.length_b   1.000
_cell.length_c   1.000
_cell.angle_alpha   90.00
_cell.angle_beta   90.00
_cell.angle_gamma   90.00
#
_symmetry.space_group_name_H-M   'P 1'
#
loop_
_entity.id
_entity.type
_entity.pdbx_description
1 polymer ?
#
loop_
_entity_poly.entity_id
_entity_poly.type
_entity_poly.pdbx_seq_one_letter_code
_entity_poly.pdbx_strand_id
1 'polypeptide(L)' 'MGRAPARGYLPPRGIWLYNVWHTFTPPLLIGVVLALLVPFGSPWPLLGWLIHISADRFLGFGLRGDDGGQAVF' A
#
# COMPACT_ATOMS: atom_id res chain seq x y z
N MET A 1 -15.00 22.06 -6.55
CA MET A 1 -14.73 20.93 -5.62
C MET A 1 -15.47 19.72 -6.18
N GLY A 2 -14.78 18.60 -6.44
CA GLY A 2 -15.38 17.39 -7.03
C GLY A 2 -16.34 16.70 -6.05
N ARG A 3 -17.43 16.12 -6.56
CA ARG A 3 -18.39 15.33 -5.77
C ARG A 3 -17.66 14.33 -4.88
N ALA A 4 -18.18 14.14 -3.66
CA ALA A 4 -17.73 13.06 -2.80
C ALA A 4 -17.88 11.72 -3.54
N PRO A 5 -16.88 10.83 -3.50
CA PRO A 5 -16.99 9.52 -4.14
C PRO A 5 -18.18 8.74 -3.57
N ALA A 6 -18.73 7.83 -4.38
CA ALA A 6 -19.69 6.85 -3.88
C ALA A 6 -19.09 6.07 -2.69
N ARG A 7 -19.94 5.60 -1.77
CA ARG A 7 -19.47 4.89 -0.57
C ARG A 7 -18.59 3.70 -0.97
N GLY A 8 -17.37 3.64 -0.42
CA GLY A 8 -16.37 2.60 -0.75
C GLY A 8 -15.39 2.97 -1.88
N TYR A 9 -15.61 4.09 -2.57
CA TYR A 9 -14.70 4.62 -3.60
C TYR A 9 -13.73 5.63 -3.02
N LEU A 10 -12.50 5.61 -3.53
CA LEU A 10 -11.47 6.58 -3.16
C LEU A 10 -11.50 7.78 -4.14
N PRO A 11 -11.33 9.03 -3.67
CA PRO A 11 -11.23 10.17 -4.59
C PRO A 11 -10.01 10.01 -5.53
N PRO A 12 -10.10 10.42 -6.81
CA PRO A 12 -9.06 10.17 -7.80
C PRO A 12 -7.64 10.57 -7.38
N ARG A 13 -7.53 11.72 -6.71
CA ARG A 13 -6.25 12.24 -6.18
C ARG A 13 -5.60 11.38 -5.09
N GLY A 14 -6.35 10.49 -4.44
CA GLY A 14 -5.87 9.61 -3.37
C GLY A 14 -5.53 8.20 -3.85
N ILE A 15 -5.95 7.83 -5.06
CA ILE A 15 -5.75 6.49 -5.65
C ILE A 15 -4.26 6.15 -5.72
N TRP A 16 -3.47 7.04 -6.32
CA TRP A 16 -2.03 6.80 -6.49
C TRP A 16 -1.33 6.62 -5.14
N LEU A 17 -1.64 7.47 -4.16
CA LEU A 17 -1.00 7.43 -2.84
C LEU A 17 -1.37 6.15 -2.10
N TYR A 18 -2.65 5.78 -2.13
CA TYR A 18 -3.11 4.52 -1.57
C TYR A 18 -2.40 3.34 -2.24
N ASN A 19 -2.36 3.30 -3.57
CA ASN A 19 -1.76 2.18 -4.29
C ASN A 19 -0.27 2.05 -4.01
N VAL A 20 0.47 3.15 -3.97
CA VAL A 20 1.90 3.14 -3.62
C VAL A 20 2.10 2.57 -2.21
N TRP A 21 1.31 3.00 -1.22
CA TRP A 21 1.42 2.50 0.16
C TRP A 21 0.93 1.06 0.39
N HIS A 22 0.03 0.56 -0.47
CA HIS A 22 -0.54 -0.78 -0.36
C HIS A 22 -0.03 -1.73 -1.45
N THR A 23 1.10 -1.41 -2.07
CA THR A 23 1.89 -2.30 -2.92
C THR A 23 3.12 -2.77 -2.17
N PHE A 24 3.59 -3.99 -2.41
CA PHE A 24 4.79 -4.52 -1.75
C PHE A 24 6.10 -3.85 -2.18
N THR A 25 6.10 -3.10 -3.29
CA THR A 25 7.29 -2.51 -3.89
C THR A 25 8.02 -1.54 -2.96
N PRO A 26 7.40 -0.51 -2.34
CA PRO A 26 8.13 0.39 -1.45
C PRO A 26 8.76 -0.30 -0.22
N PRO A 27 8.06 -1.13 0.58
CA PRO A 27 8.70 -1.78 1.72
C PRO A 27 9.82 -2.73 1.29
N LEU A 28 9.70 -3.42 0.15
CA LEU A 28 10.77 -4.28 -0.36
C LEU A 28 12.00 -3.48 -0.80
N LEU A 29 11.82 -2.41 -1.58
CA LEU A 29 12.92 -1.56 -2.03
C LEU A 29 13.63 -0.90 -0.86
N ILE A 30 12.87 -0.34 0.09
CA ILE A 30 13.43 0.25 1.31
C ILE A 30 14.19 -0.82 2.10
N GLY A 31 13.65 -2.03 2.24
CA GLY A 31 14.31 -3.13 2.91
C GLY A 31 15.64 -3.52 2.29
N VAL A 32 15.71 -3.64 0.95
CA VAL A 32 16.96 -3.92 0.24
C VAL A 32 17.98 -2.81 0.46
N VAL A 33 17.58 -1.55 0.30
CA VAL A 33 18.49 -0.40 0.50
C VAL A 33 19.01 -0.35 1.94
N LEU A 34 18.14 -0.53 2.94
CA LEU A 34 18.54 -0.52 4.35
C LEU A 34 19.43 -1.71 4.70
N ALA A 35 19.18 -2.90 4.17
CA ALA A 35 20.04 -4.06 4.40
C ALA A 35 21.48 -3.84 3.88
N LEU A 36 21.63 -3.07 2.80
CA LEU A 36 22.95 -2.74 2.24
C LEU A 36 23.66 -1.61 2.99
N LEU A 37 22.90 -0.63 3.50
CA LEU A 37 23.47 0.60 4.10
C LEU A 37 23.55 0.56 5.63
N VAL A 38 22.70 -0.22 6.29
CA VAL A 38 22.52 -0.21 7.75
C VAL A 38 22.47 -1.66 8.29
N PRO A 39 23.63 -2.30 8.49
CA PRO A 39 23.70 -3.73 8.85
C PRO A 39 23.10 -4.09 10.22
N PHE A 40 22.85 -3.11 11.11
CA PHE A 40 22.30 -3.32 12.45
C PHE A 40 20.94 -2.63 12.67
N GLY A 41 20.15 -2.48 11.61
CA GLY A 41 18.80 -1.90 11.69
C GLY A 41 17.74 -2.87 12.24
N SER A 42 16.74 -2.33 12.92
CA SER A 42 15.55 -3.08 13.34
C SER A 42 14.66 -3.42 12.12
N PRO A 43 14.32 -4.69 11.86
CA PRO A 43 13.48 -5.07 10.72
C PRO A 43 11.98 -4.86 10.98
N TRP A 44 11.59 -4.65 12.24
CA TRP A 44 10.19 -4.67 12.66
C TRP A 44 9.27 -3.69 11.93
N PRO A 45 9.66 -2.45 11.60
CA PRO A 45 8.80 -1.54 10.84
C PRO A 45 8.46 -2.06 9.44
N LEU A 46 9.44 -2.63 8.74
CA LEU A 46 9.25 -3.20 7.40
C LEU A 46 8.39 -4.46 7.46
N LEU A 47 8.65 -5.34 8.43
CA LEU A 47 7.82 -6.52 8.64
C LEU A 47 6.38 -6.14 8.99
N GLY A 48 6.18 -5.16 9.87
CA GLY A 48 4.85 -4.64 10.20
C GLY A 48 4.10 -4.12 8.97
N TRP A 49 4.78 -3.40 8.08
CA TRP A 49 4.20 -2.92 6.83
C TRP A 49 3.86 -4.06 5.87
N LEU A 50 4.75 -5.04 5.68
CA LEU A 50 4.48 -6.21 4.84
C LEU A 50 3.29 -7.03 5.38
N ILE A 51 3.21 -7.20 6.70
CA ILE A 51 2.10 -7.88 7.38
C ILE A 51 0.80 -7.10 7.16
N HIS A 52 0.80 -5.78 7.30
CA HIS A 52 -0.36 -4.95 7.05
C HIS A 52 -0.90 -5.13 5.62
N ILE A 53 -0.05 -5.07 4.60
CA ILE A 53 -0.47 -5.29 3.20
C ILE A 53 -1.00 -6.71 3.02
N SER A 54 -0.34 -7.71 3.60
CA SER A 54 -0.75 -9.12 3.51
C SER A 54 -2.11 -9.37 4.17
N ALA A 55 -2.35 -8.78 5.34
CA ALA A 55 -3.61 -8.85 6.06
C ALA A 55 -4.75 -8.20 5.25
N ASP A 56 -4.48 -7.05 4.63
CA ASP A 56 -5.44 -6.40 3.74
C ASP A 56 -5.83 -7.34 2.57
N ARG A 57 -4.84 -7.95 1.91
CA ARG A 57 -5.09 -8.91 0.81
C ARG A 57 -5.89 -10.12 1.29
N PHE A 58 -5.54 -10.67 2.45
CA PHE A 58 -6.23 -11.82 3.04
C PHE A 58 -7.69 -11.51 3.36
N LEU A 59 -7.99 -10.30 3.83
CA LEU A 59 -9.35 -9.84 4.12
C LEU A 59 -10.14 -9.41 2.87
N GLY A 60 -9.53 -9.51 1.67
CA GLY A 60 -10.16 -9.18 0.39
C GLY A 60 -10.00 -7.73 -0.04
N PHE A 61 -9.21 -6.92 0.67
CA PHE A 61 -8.92 -5.54 0.27
C PHE A 61 -7.83 -5.49 -0.81
N GLY A 62 -8.22 -5.05 -2.00
CA GLY A 62 -7.34 -4.84 -3.15
C GLY A 62 -6.84 -3.40 -3.34
N LEU A 63 -5.99 -3.23 -4.35
CA LEU A 63 -5.60 -1.90 -4.88
C LEU A 63 -6.82 -1.17 -5.47
N ARG A 64 -6.67 0.12 -5.75
CA ARG A 64 -7.74 0.94 -6.33
C ARG A 64 -7.55 1.09 -7.83
N GLY A 65 -8.63 0.87 -8.58
CA GLY A 65 -8.71 1.22 -9.99
C GLY A 65 -8.86 2.73 -10.18
N ASP A 66 -8.74 3.21 -11.42
CA ASP A 66 -8.79 4.64 -11.76
C ASP A 66 -10.15 5.30 -11.42
N ASP A 67 -11.21 4.50 -11.35
CA ASP A 67 -12.54 4.92 -10.91
C ASP A 67 -12.63 5.10 -9.39
N GLY A 68 -11.61 4.68 -8.64
CA GLY A 68 -11.57 4.68 -7.17
C GLY A 68 -12.17 3.42 -6.54
N GLY A 69 -12.69 2.49 -7.34
CA GLY A 69 -13.19 1.19 -6.89
C GLY A 69 -12.06 0.24 -6.52
N GLN A 70 -12.38 -0.91 -5.94
CA GLN A 70 -11.34 -1.93 -5.74
C GLN A 70 -11.09 -2.69 -7.04
N ALA A 71 -9.85 -2.65 -7.50
CA ALA A 71 -9.37 -3.55 -8.54
C ALA A 71 -9.17 -4.92 -7.87
N VAL A 72 -9.85 -5.93 -8.40
CA VAL A 72 -9.68 -7.32 -7.97
C VAL A 72 -8.36 -7.82 -8.57
N PHE A 73 -7.49 -8.31 -7.67
CA PHE A 73 -6.19 -8.98 -7.87
C PHE A 73 -5.54 -8.93 -9.26
#